data_AF-A0A957HS43-F1
#
_entry.id   AF-A0A957HS43-F1
#
_cell.length_a   1.000
_cell.length_b   1.000
_cell.length_c   1.000
_cell.angle_alpha   90.00
_cell.angle_beta   90.00
_cell.angle_gamma   90.00
#
_symmetry.space_group_name_H-M   'P 1'
#
loop_
_entity.id
_entity.type
_entity.pdbx_description
1 polymer ?
#
loop_
_entity_poly.entity_id
_entity_poly.type
_entity_poly.pdbx_seq_one_letter_code
_entity_poly.pdbx_strand_id
1 'polypeptide(L)' 'THTCIVTNNLPDRVSQTWEMVRQLNKQERRLLAKALLDSVIAPTDDEELDSQNLSLTAFAADWDNPDDAIYDNWREHYDV' A
#
# COMPACT_ATOMS: atom_id res chain seq x y z
N THR A 1 -39.84 -22.89 -6.28
CA THR A 1 -39.11 -21.60 -6.20
C THR A 1 -38.98 -21.22 -4.74
N HIS A 2 -37.84 -21.53 -4.12
CA HIS A 2 -37.55 -21.13 -2.73
C HIS A 2 -36.53 -19.99 -2.77
N THR A 3 -36.99 -18.77 -2.51
CA THR A 3 -36.14 -17.61 -2.34
C THR A 3 -35.64 -17.62 -0.89
N CYS A 4 -34.36 -17.94 -0.69
CA CYS A 4 -33.72 -17.88 0.62
C CYS A 4 -33.47 -16.40 0.97
N ILE A 5 -34.26 -15.86 1.90
CA ILE A 5 -34.00 -14.54 2.48
C ILE A 5 -32.87 -14.74 3.50
N VAL A 6 -31.65 -14.39 3.11
CA VAL A 6 -30.52 -14.32 4.04
C VAL A 6 -30.78 -13.13 4.97
N THR A 7 -31.40 -13.39 6.11
CA THR A 7 -31.44 -12.41 7.21
C THR A 7 -30.05 -12.37 7.81
N ASN A 8 -29.18 -11.53 7.24
CA ASN A 8 -27.95 -11.11 7.89
C ASN A 8 -28.35 -10.36 9.16
N ASN A 9 -28.37 -11.06 10.29
CA ASN A 9 -28.44 -10.46 11.62
C ASN A 9 -27.15 -9.67 11.83
N LEU A 10 -27.09 -8.47 11.25
CA LEU A 10 -26.06 -7.50 11.55
C LEU A 10 -26.17 -7.19 13.05
N PRO A 11 -25.05 -7.24 13.81
CA PRO A 11 -25.07 -6.87 15.21
C PRO A 11 -25.75 -5.51 15.37
N ASP A 12 -26.61 -5.33 16.38
CA ASP A 12 -27.43 -4.11 16.57
C ASP A 12 -26.61 -2.82 16.43
N ARG A 13 -25.36 -2.86 16.89
CA ARG A 13 -24.40 -1.76 16.77
C ARG A 13 -24.07 -1.37 15.33
N VAL A 14 -23.93 -2.34 14.43
CA VAL A 14 -23.65 -2.10 13.01
C VAL A 14 -24.88 -1.53 12.32
N SER A 15 -26.07 -2.02 12.66
CA SER A 15 -27.35 -1.49 12.15
C SER A 15 -27.57 -0.03 12.59
N GLN A 16 -27.30 0.29 13.86
CA GLN A 16 -27.36 1.67 14.38
C GLN A 16 -26.36 2.59 13.66
N THR A 17 -25.13 2.11 13.45
CA THR A 17 -24.09 2.88 12.73
C THR A 17 -24.53 3.16 11.30
N TRP A 18 -25.16 2.19 10.62
CA TRP A 18 -25.69 2.38 9.27
C TRP A 18 -26.84 3.39 9.19
N GLU A 19 -27.72 3.43 10.19
CA GLU A 19 -28.76 4.45 10.26
C GLU A 19 -28.16 5.85 10.46
N MET A 20 -27.14 5.99 11.31
CA MET A 20 -26.43 7.26 11.50
C MET A 20 -25.76 7.74 10.21
N VAL A 21 -25.08 6.84 9.48
CA VAL A 21 -24.44 7.18 8.19
C VAL A 21 -25.46 7.57 7.12
N ARG A 22 -26.66 6.97 7.14
CA ARG A 22 -27.75 7.31 6.22
C ARG A 22 -28.26 8.74 6.42
N GLN A 23 -28.22 9.27 7.64
CA GLN A 23 -28.64 10.64 7.95
C GLN A 23 -27.63 11.71 7.50
N LEU A 24 -26.39 11.32 7.21
CA LEU A 24 -25.35 12.24 6.76
C LEU A 24 -25.60 12.76 5.33
N ASN A 25 -25.23 14.02 5.10
CA ASN A 25 -25.22 14.63 3.79
C ASN A 25 -23.99 14.19 2.96
N LYS A 26 -23.95 14.56 1.67
CA LYS A 26 -22.89 14.13 0.73
C LYS A 26 -21.48 14.60 1.14
N GLN A 27 -21.36 15.74 1.82
CA GLN A 27 -20.07 16.27 2.26
C GLN A 27 -19.58 15.51 3.51
N GLU A 28 -20.47 15.30 4.47
CA GLU A 28 -20.18 14.54 5.70
C GLU A 28 -19.80 13.09 5.41
N ARG A 29 -20.50 12.42 4.48
CA ARG A 29 -20.14 11.05 4.06
C ARG A 29 -18.74 10.98 3.45
N ARG A 30 -18.34 12.00 2.69
CA ARG A 30 -16.99 12.06 2.10
C ARG A 30 -15.92 12.26 3.16
N LEU A 31 -16.17 13.12 4.15
CA LEU A 31 -15.25 13.32 5.28
C LEU A 31 -15.11 12.05 6.12
N LEU A 32 -16.22 11.36 6.41
CA LEU A 32 -16.20 10.10 7.13
C LEU A 32 -15.44 9.01 6.35
N ALA A 33 -15.70 8.89 5.04
CA ALA A 33 -14.98 7.93 4.20
C ALA A 33 -13.47 8.20 4.17
N LYS A 34 -13.06 9.47 4.08
CA LYS A 34 -11.65 9.87 4.16
C LYS A 34 -11.05 9.50 5.51
N ALA A 35 -11.72 9.83 6.62
CA ALA A 35 -11.22 9.53 7.96
C ALA A 35 -11.08 8.02 8.21
N LEU A 36 -12.03 7.21 7.72
CA LEU A 36 -11.94 5.74 7.80
C LEU A 36 -10.78 5.22 6.96
N LEU A 37 -10.61 5.75 5.75
CA LEU A 37 -9.50 5.38 4.87
C LEU A 37 -8.16 5.73 5.51
N ASP A 38 -8.00 6.95 6.02
CA ASP A 38 -6.78 7.39 6.72
C ASP A 38 -6.49 6.55 7.97
N SER A 39 -7.53 6.05 8.68
CA SER A 39 -7.35 5.18 9.85
C SER A 39 -6.89 3.77 9.51
N VAL A 40 -7.21 3.29 8.31
CA VAL A 40 -6.78 1.98 7.80
C VAL A 40 -5.39 2.08 7.18
N ILE A 41 -5.10 3.21 6.53
CA ILE A 41 -3.77 3.56 6.01
C ILE A 41 -2.91 4.18 7.14
N ALA A 42 -3.04 3.69 8.38
CA ALA A 42 -2.01 3.93 9.37
C ALA A 42 -0.66 3.49 8.75
N PRO A 43 0.41 4.27 8.91
CA PRO A 43 1.59 4.15 8.07
C PRO A 43 2.22 2.77 8.28
N THR A 44 2.04 1.88 7.31
CA THR A 44 2.99 0.81 7.02
C THR A 44 4.21 1.39 6.30
N ASP A 45 4.49 2.68 6.49
CA ASP A 45 5.59 3.40 5.87
C ASP A 45 6.93 2.90 6.40
N ASP A 46 7.01 2.38 7.63
CA ASP A 46 8.28 1.88 8.18
C ASP A 46 8.83 0.70 7.36
N GLU A 47 7.99 -0.27 6.96
CA GLU A 47 8.46 -1.42 6.17
C GLU A 47 8.78 -1.06 4.71
N GLU A 48 8.03 -0.13 4.11
CA GLU A 48 8.27 0.30 2.73
C GLU A 48 9.45 1.28 2.61
N LEU A 49 9.64 2.19 3.60
CA LEU A 49 10.85 3.01 3.71
C LEU A 49 12.08 2.16 4.01
N ASP A 50 11.98 1.18 4.91
CA ASP A 50 13.11 0.29 5.20
C ASP A 50 13.47 -0.55 3.98
N SER A 51 12.47 -1.04 3.23
CA SER A 51 12.70 -1.75 1.97
C SER A 51 13.34 -0.86 0.90
N GLN A 52 12.90 0.39 0.77
CA GLN A 52 13.50 1.36 -0.16
C GLN A 52 14.94 1.73 0.23
N ASN A 53 15.21 1.92 1.53
CA ASN A 53 16.55 2.20 2.05
C ASN A 53 17.51 1.02 1.87
N LEU A 54 17.04 -0.20 2.14
CA LEU A 54 17.80 -1.43 1.90
C LEU A 54 18.08 -1.62 0.41
N SER A 55 17.08 -1.37 -0.44
CA SER A 55 17.23 -1.44 -1.90
C SER A 55 18.24 -0.42 -2.43
N LEU A 56 18.22 0.82 -1.93
CA LEU A 56 19.17 1.87 -2.32
C LEU A 56 20.59 1.52 -1.88
N THR A 57 20.74 0.99 -0.66
CA THR A 57 22.04 0.59 -0.11
C THR A 57 22.64 -0.59 -0.88
N ALA A 58 21.82 -1.61 -1.17
CA ALA A 58 22.23 -2.74 -1.99
C ALA A 58 22.61 -2.32 -3.41
N PHE A 59 21.79 -1.46 -4.04
CA PHE A 59 22.09 -0.95 -5.38
C PHE A 59 23.39 -0.14 -5.42
N ALA A 60 23.64 0.72 -4.44
CA ALA A 60 24.88 1.49 -4.36
C ALA A 60 26.12 0.59 -4.18
N ALA A 61 25.98 -0.51 -3.43
CA ALA A 61 27.07 -1.48 -3.23
C ALA A 61 27.38 -2.29 -4.50
N ASP A 62 26.35 -2.75 -5.22
CA ASP A 62 26.52 -3.47 -6.50
C ASP A 62 27.00 -2.55 -7.62
N TRP A 63 26.60 -1.27 -7.61
CA TRP A 63 27.02 -0.29 -8.62
C TRP A 63 28.52 0.05 -8.55
N ASP A 64 29.12 0.04 -7.36
CA ASP A 64 30.55 0.29 -7.13
C ASP A 64 31.33 -1.02 -6.90
N ASN A 65 30.83 -2.13 -7.45
CA ASN A 65 31.47 -3.43 -7.31
C ASN A 65 32.74 -3.51 -8.19
N PRO A 66 33.95 -3.58 -7.62
CA PRO A 66 35.20 -3.69 -8.39
C PRO A 66 35.29 -5.01 -9.19
N ASP A 67 34.49 -6.02 -8.84
CA ASP A 67 34.42 -7.28 -9.58
C ASP A 67 33.57 -7.16 -10.87
N ASP A 68 32.68 -6.16 -10.97
CA ASP A 68 31.88 -5.84 -12.18
C ASP A 68 32.52 -4.73 -13.05
N ALA A 69 33.60 -4.11 -12.57
CA ALA A 69 34.43 -3.14 -13.30
C ALA A 69 35.15 -3.75 -14.52
N ILE A 70 35.03 -5.06 -14.75
CA ILE A 70 35.40 -5.75 -16.01
C ILE A 70 34.73 -5.16 -17.26
N TYR A 71 33.67 -4.37 -17.11
CA TYR A 71 33.07 -3.59 -18.19
C TYR A 71 33.54 -2.14 -18.29
N ASP A 72 34.50 -1.70 -17.47
CA ASP A 72 35.08 -0.34 -17.62
C ASP A 72 36.15 -0.32 -18.72
N ASN A 73 36.88 -1.43 -18.87
CA ASN A 73 37.95 -1.61 -19.86
C ASN A 73 37.57 -2.60 -20.99
N TRP A 74 36.28 -2.87 -21.19
CA TRP A 74 35.79 -3.84 -22.18
C TRP A 74 36.32 -3.60 -23.61
N ARG A 75 36.57 -2.33 -23.99
CA ARG A 75 37.17 -2.01 -25.30
C ARG A 75 38.58 -2.56 -25.46
N GLU A 76 39.38 -2.58 -24.39
CA GLU A 76 40.74 -3.15 -24.41
C GLU A 76 40.72 -4.68 -24.47
N HIS A 77 39.64 -5.31 -24.00
CA HIS A 77 39.47 -6.76 -24.04
C HIS A 77 38.87 -7.29 -25.34
N TYR A 78 38.10 -6.48 -26.07
CA TYR A 78 37.41 -6.89 -27.31
C TYR A 78 37.90 -6.21 -28.59
N ASP A 79 38.95 -5.37 -28.52
CA ASP A 79 39.60 -4.70 -29.67
C ASP A 79 38.60 -4.00 -30.61
N VAL A 80 37.73 -3.15 -30.02
CA VAL A 80 36.67 -2.39 -30.73
C VAL A 80 37.10 -0.97 -31.06
#